data_AF-A0A4Q4B7A8-F1
#
_entry.id   AF-A0A4Q4B7A8-F1
#
_cell.length_a   1.000
_cell.length_b   1.000
_cell.length_c   1.000
_cell.angle_alpha   90.00
_cell.angle_beta   90.00
_cell.angle_gamma   90.00
#
_symmetry.space_group_name_H-M   'P 1'
#
loop_
_entity.id
_entity.type
_entity.pdbx_description
1 polymer ?
#
loop_
_entity_poly.entity_id
_entity_poly.type
_entity_poly.pdbx_seq_one_letter_code
_entity_poly.pdbx_strand_id
1 'polypeptide(L)'
;MKCPEIYKNKYTEILNEKYVAVNGKDTTEINEIRYECVYSAFYTHKVMYDKFGKWDKEIFPSNRNHPILMWNNIDLLSNGKKYTVFTNGLEEWKHIYASVMILDEKERDVLTEQTEEKIAITNLFGELIKHHNPEKKDFYEVYWKMVDQKR
;
A
#
# COMPACT_ATOMS: atom_id res chain seq x y z
N MET A 1 24.01 1.92 1.12
CA MET A 1 22.86 2.38 1.93
C MET A 1 21.73 2.63 0.95
N LYS A 2 20.58 1.94 1.07
CA LYS A 2 19.50 2.02 0.06
C LYS A 2 18.78 3.36 0.10
N CYS A 3 18.46 3.88 1.29
CA CYS A 3 17.91 5.23 1.45
C CYS A 3 18.92 6.12 2.20
N PRO A 4 19.62 7.05 1.51
CA PRO A 4 20.56 7.97 2.15
C PRO A 4 19.87 8.92 3.13
N GLU A 5 18.62 9.26 2.82
CA GLU A 5 17.77 10.20 3.53
C GLU A 5 16.32 9.72 3.41
N ILE A 6 15.50 9.98 4.44
CA ILE A 6 14.07 9.67 4.45
C ILE A 6 13.28 10.98 4.33
N TYR A 7 12.27 11.00 3.46
CA TYR A 7 11.56 12.24 3.16
C TYR A 7 10.13 12.25 3.70
N LYS A 8 9.78 13.32 4.43
CA LYS A 8 8.39 13.61 4.79
C LYS A 8 7.62 14.01 3.54
N ASN A 9 6.44 13.43 3.36
CA ASN A 9 5.52 13.74 2.26
C ASN A 9 6.19 13.68 0.87
N LYS A 10 7.12 12.75 0.68
CA LYS A 10 7.87 12.57 -0.57
C LYS A 10 8.45 11.16 -0.59
N TYR A 11 8.80 10.71 -1.79
CA TYR A 11 9.54 9.49 -2.08
C TYR A 11 10.68 9.83 -3.05
N THR A 12 11.71 8.98 -3.12
CA THR A 12 12.85 9.19 -4.03
C THR A 12 12.65 8.53 -5.38
N GLU A 13 12.06 7.34 -5.36
CA GLU A 13 11.87 6.51 -6.55
C GLU A 13 10.59 5.70 -6.42
N ILE A 14 10.10 5.26 -7.58
CA ILE A 14 8.99 4.33 -7.68
C ILE A 14 9.53 3.07 -8.33
N LEU A 15 9.40 1.94 -7.64
CA LEU A 15 9.79 0.63 -8.15
C LEU A 15 8.55 -0.21 -8.41
N ASN A 16 8.63 -1.08 -9.42
CA ASN A 16 7.64 -2.12 -9.66
C ASN A 16 8.29 -3.48 -9.38
N GLU A 17 7.89 -4.10 -8.27
CA GLU A 17 8.49 -5.30 -7.73
C GLU A 17 7.45 -6.41 -7.63
N LYS A 18 7.89 -7.67 -7.50
CA LYS A 18 6.98 -8.77 -7.20
C LYS A 18 6.86 -8.97 -5.69
N TYR A 19 5.63 -8.99 -5.19
CA TYR A 19 5.31 -9.51 -3.88
C TYR A 19 4.97 -11.00 -4.00
N VAL A 20 5.61 -11.81 -3.15
CA VAL A 20 5.44 -13.26 -3.13
C VAL A 20 4.84 -13.67 -1.80
N ALA A 21 3.61 -14.17 -1.83
CA ALA A 21 2.94 -14.77 -0.69
C ALA A 21 3.10 -16.29 -0.75
N VAL A 22 3.64 -16.88 0.32
CA VAL A 22 3.78 -18.34 0.46
C VAL A 22 2.76 -18.83 1.47
N ASN A 23 1.84 -19.69 1.05
CA ASN A 23 0.86 -20.34 1.91
C ASN A 23 1.00 -21.86 1.81
N GLY A 24 1.80 -22.45 2.72
CA GLY A 24 2.13 -23.87 2.66
C GLY A 24 2.97 -24.20 1.42
N LYS A 25 2.39 -24.93 0.46
CA LYS A 25 3.04 -25.30 -0.82
C LYS A 25 2.66 -24.37 -1.98
N ASP A 26 1.65 -23.53 -1.80
CA ASP A 26 1.17 -22.63 -2.84
C ASP A 26 1.89 -21.29 -2.73
N THR A 27 2.36 -20.80 -3.87
CA THR A 27 3.02 -19.50 -3.99
C THR A 27 2.17 -18.62 -4.89
N THR A 28 1.74 -17.47 -4.37
CA THR A 28 1.03 -16.45 -5.14
C THR A 28 1.96 -15.27 -5.38
N GLU A 29 2.10 -14.87 -6.63
CA GLU A 29 2.84 -13.68 -7.03
C GLU A 29 1.88 -12.58 -7.46
N ILE A 30 2.15 -11.35 -7.03
CA ILE A 30 1.41 -10.16 -7.44
C ILE A 30 2.41 -9.01 -7.59
N ASN A 31 2.20 -8.14 -8.57
CA ASN A 31 3.01 -6.96 -8.77
C ASN A 31 2.67 -5.90 -7.70
N GLU A 32 3.70 -5.24 -7.23
CA GLU A 32 3.68 -4.28 -6.14
C GLU A 32 4.40 -3.00 -6.59
N ILE A 33 3.69 -1.88 -6.54
CA ILE A 33 4.34 -0.57 -6.69
C ILE A 33 4.88 -0.16 -5.32
N ARG A 34 6.18 0.13 -5.26
CA ARG A 34 6.86 0.63 -4.06
C ARG A 34 7.25 2.08 -4.23
N TYR A 35 6.90 2.90 -3.25
CA TYR A 35 7.37 4.26 -3.09
C TYR A 35 8.49 4.23 -2.05
N GLU A 36 9.72 4.36 -2.53
CA GLU A 36 10.92 4.14 -1.73
C GLU A 36 11.36 5.41 -0.99
N CYS A 37 12.08 5.16 0.11
CA CYS A 37 12.68 6.17 0.99
C CYS A 37 11.69 7.21 1.52
N VAL A 38 10.47 6.75 1.78
CA VAL A 38 9.44 7.51 2.48
C VAL A 38 9.74 7.59 3.98
N TYR A 39 9.17 8.57 4.66
CA TYR A 39 9.31 8.70 6.11
C TYR A 39 8.62 7.58 6.90
N SER A 40 7.53 7.00 6.37
CA SER A 40 6.83 5.88 7.02
C SER A 40 6.19 4.93 6.00
N ALA A 41 6.23 3.63 6.31
CA ALA A 41 5.53 2.58 5.57
C ALA A 41 4.00 2.71 5.63
N PHE A 42 3.47 3.49 6.57
CA PHE A 42 2.04 3.68 6.72
C PHE A 42 1.43 4.67 5.74
N TYR A 43 2.21 5.33 4.88
CA TYR A 43 1.65 6.32 3.97
C TYR A 43 0.53 5.78 3.08
N THR A 44 0.70 4.61 2.45
CA THR A 44 -0.34 4.02 1.58
C THR A 44 -1.56 3.58 2.39
N HIS A 45 -1.36 2.99 3.57
CA HIS A 45 -2.43 2.67 4.51
C HIS A 45 -3.24 3.91 4.91
N LYS A 46 -2.55 4.99 5.28
CA LYS A 46 -3.15 6.22 5.77
C LYS A 46 -3.94 6.93 4.68
N VAL A 47 -3.37 7.08 3.48
CA VAL A 47 -4.06 7.79 2.39
C VAL A 47 -5.29 7.02 1.90
N MET A 48 -5.26 5.69 1.93
CA MET A 48 -6.44 4.86 1.67
C MET A 48 -7.49 5.05 2.76
N TYR A 49 -7.09 5.03 4.03
CA TYR A 49 -8.01 5.31 5.13
C TYR A 49 -8.65 6.69 5.04
N ASP A 50 -7.85 7.72 4.76
CA ASP A 50 -8.31 9.10 4.69
C ASP A 50 -9.31 9.34 3.56
N LYS A 51 -9.15 8.60 2.44
CA LYS A 51 -9.99 8.76 1.25
C LYS A 51 -11.20 7.83 1.23
N PHE A 52 -11.05 6.59 1.69
CA PHE A 52 -12.05 5.53 1.54
C PHE A 52 -12.56 4.97 2.88
N GLY A 53 -12.01 5.42 4.00
CA GLY A 53 -12.38 4.93 5.33
C GLY A 53 -11.68 3.62 5.70
N LYS A 54 -12.20 2.96 6.73
CA LYS A 54 -11.60 1.73 7.25
C LYS A 54 -11.59 0.62 6.19
N TRP A 55 -10.49 -0.12 6.12
CA TRP A 55 -10.32 -1.30 5.28
C TRP A 55 -11.33 -2.41 5.63
N ASP A 56 -11.53 -3.32 4.68
CA ASP A 56 -12.47 -4.44 4.80
C ASP A 56 -11.84 -5.67 5.46
N LYS A 57 -10.54 -5.89 5.25
CA LYS A 57 -9.82 -7.06 5.78
C LYS A 57 -8.37 -6.77 6.10
N GLU A 58 -7.88 -7.43 7.14
CA GLU A 58 -6.47 -7.51 7.49
C GLU A 58 -5.89 -8.88 7.11
N ILE A 59 -4.71 -8.89 6.50
CA ILE A 59 -3.96 -10.10 6.16
C ILE A 59 -2.64 -10.02 6.91
N PHE A 60 -2.37 -10.96 7.81
CA PHE A 60 -1.16 -10.98 8.63
C PHE A 60 -0.14 -11.96 8.02
N PRO A 61 0.91 -11.48 7.34
CA PRO A 61 1.97 -12.35 6.86
C PRO A 61 2.77 -12.88 8.06
N SER A 62 3.12 -14.17 8.05
CA SER A 62 3.81 -14.84 9.15
C SER A 62 5.20 -14.26 9.48
N ASN A 63 5.78 -13.45 8.59
CA ASN A 63 7.10 -12.86 8.73
C ASN A 63 7.08 -11.32 8.86
N ARG A 64 5.93 -10.70 9.14
CA ARG A 64 5.82 -9.23 9.26
C ARG A 64 5.05 -8.81 10.52
N ASN A 65 5.49 -7.69 11.09
CA ASN A 65 4.85 -7.08 12.26
C ASN A 65 3.57 -6.32 11.93
N HIS A 66 3.39 -5.92 10.67
CA HIS A 66 2.27 -5.13 10.19
C HIS A 66 1.45 -5.94 9.18
N PRO A 67 0.12 -5.99 9.32
CA PRO A 67 -0.74 -6.60 8.33
C PRO A 67 -0.75 -5.81 7.02
N ILE A 68 -1.04 -6.52 5.94
CA ILE A 68 -1.52 -5.93 4.69
C ILE A 68 -3.00 -5.57 4.91
N LEU A 69 -3.37 -4.34 4.59
CA LEU A 69 -4.76 -3.88 4.67
C LEU A 69 -5.39 -3.90 3.28
N MET A 70 -6.62 -4.39 3.21
CA MET A 70 -7.34 -4.62 1.95
C MET A 70 -8.65 -3.84 1.92
N TRP A 71 -8.85 -3.09 0.85
CA TRP A 71 -10.13 -2.47 0.50
C TRP A 71 -10.68 -3.13 -0.76
N ASN A 72 -11.95 -3.55 -0.71
CA ASN A 72 -12.66 -4.18 -1.81
C ASN A 72 -13.62 -3.18 -2.48
N ASN A 73 -13.85 -3.40 -3.78
CA ASN A 73 -14.91 -2.70 -4.52
C ASN A 73 -14.79 -1.16 -4.49
N ILE A 74 -13.56 -0.64 -4.58
CA ILE A 74 -13.28 0.79 -4.53
C ILE A 74 -13.22 1.36 -5.95
N ASP A 75 -13.92 2.48 -6.19
CA ASP A 75 -13.72 3.28 -7.39
C ASP A 75 -12.49 4.19 -7.20
N LEU A 76 -11.32 3.61 -7.45
CA LEU A 76 -10.03 4.22 -7.14
C LEU A 76 -9.74 5.44 -8.00
N LEU A 77 -10.05 5.34 -9.30
CA LEU A 77 -9.78 6.36 -10.32
C LEU A 77 -10.98 7.28 -10.60
N SER A 78 -12.11 7.08 -9.90
CA SER A 78 -13.35 7.85 -10.12
C SER A 78 -13.86 7.73 -11.57
N ASN A 79 -13.67 6.56 -12.17
CA ASN A 79 -14.06 6.24 -13.54
C ASN A 79 -15.15 5.16 -13.60
N GLY A 80 -15.70 4.78 -12.44
CA GLY A 80 -16.72 3.74 -12.29
C GLY A 80 -16.18 2.31 -12.18
N LYS A 81 -14.92 2.06 -12.58
CA LYS A 81 -14.29 0.74 -12.46
C LYS A 81 -13.95 0.47 -10.99
N LYS A 82 -14.18 -0.75 -10.56
CA LYS A 82 -13.94 -1.16 -9.17
C LYS A 82 -12.63 -1.94 -9.05
N TYR A 83 -11.96 -1.71 -7.93
CA TYR A 83 -10.67 -2.31 -7.66
C TYR A 83 -10.65 -2.90 -6.25
N THR A 84 -9.82 -3.93 -6.10
CA THR A 84 -9.35 -4.38 -4.79
C THR A 84 -7.94 -3.84 -4.60
N VAL A 85 -7.76 -3.07 -3.54
CA VAL A 85 -6.49 -2.40 -3.23
C VAL A 85 -5.92 -3.00 -1.96
N PHE A 86 -4.69 -3.47 -2.05
CA PHE A 86 -3.90 -3.93 -0.92
C PHE A 86 -2.82 -2.91 -0.64
N THR A 87 -2.73 -2.44 0.59
CA THR A 87 -1.63 -1.58 1.03
C THR A 87 -0.68 -2.38 1.91
N ASN A 88 0.60 -2.15 1.71
CA ASN A 88 1.67 -2.81 2.44
C ASN A 88 2.80 -1.79 2.66
N GLY A 89 3.83 -2.22 3.38
CA GLY A 89 5.04 -1.45 3.53
C GLY A 89 6.07 -2.17 4.37
N LEU A 90 7.27 -1.59 4.42
CA LEU A 90 8.37 -2.10 5.21
C LEU A 90 9.07 -0.93 5.89
N GLU A 91 9.32 -1.08 7.19
CA GLU A 91 10.13 -0.16 7.98
C GLU A 91 11.33 -0.94 8.53
N GLU A 92 12.46 -0.82 7.85
CA GLU A 92 13.75 -1.38 8.26
C GLU A 92 14.79 -0.26 8.41
N TRP A 93 15.89 -0.56 9.10
CA TRP A 93 16.93 0.44 9.32
C TRP A 93 17.50 0.92 7.98
N LYS A 94 17.27 2.21 7.66
CA LYS A 94 17.70 2.88 6.41
C LYS A 94 17.08 2.30 5.14
N HIS A 95 15.95 1.61 5.25
CA HIS A 95 15.12 1.21 4.12
C HIS A 95 13.65 1.24 4.55
N ILE A 96 12.94 2.27 4.09
CA ILE A 96 11.51 2.41 4.35
C ILE A 96 10.80 2.59 3.01
N TYR A 97 9.80 1.76 2.76
CA TYR A 97 8.90 1.93 1.62
C TYR A 97 7.45 1.76 2.04
N ALA A 98 6.58 2.49 1.35
CA ALA A 98 5.16 2.24 1.34
C ALA A 98 4.77 1.67 -0.02
N SER A 99 3.83 0.73 -0.05
CA SER A 99 3.52 0.03 -1.29
C SER A 99 2.04 -0.28 -1.45
N VAL A 100 1.68 -0.57 -2.71
CA VAL A 100 0.33 -0.97 -3.12
C VAL A 100 0.36 -2.11 -4.12
N MET A 101 -0.63 -2.99 -4.02
CA MET A 101 -0.93 -4.03 -5.00
C MET A 101 -2.41 -3.90 -5.36
N ILE A 102 -2.75 -4.09 -6.64
CA ILE A 102 -4.11 -3.78 -7.11
C ILE A 102 -4.62 -4.86 -8.05
N LEU A 103 -5.84 -5.30 -7.78
CA LEU A 103 -6.60 -6.21 -8.65
C LEU A 103 -7.82 -5.49 -9.21
N ASP A 104 -8.21 -5.84 -10.43
CA ASP A 104 -9.50 -5.43 -10.99
C ASP A 104 -10.66 -6.33 -10.50
N GLU A 105 -11.88 -6.03 -10.95
CA GLU A 105 -13.11 -6.78 -10.63
C GLU A 105 -13.07 -8.26 -11.04
N LYS A 106 -12.15 -8.64 -11.94
CA LYS A 106 -11.94 -10.01 -12.39
C LYS A 106 -10.75 -10.65 -11.67
N GLU A 107 -10.29 -10.05 -10.57
CA GLU A 107 -9.13 -10.45 -9.78
C GLU A 107 -7.81 -10.48 -10.58
N ARG A 108 -7.73 -9.69 -11.66
CA ARG A 108 -6.52 -9.59 -12.47
C ARG A 108 -5.61 -8.49 -11.94
N ASP A 109 -4.33 -8.80 -11.88
CA ASP A 109 -3.28 -7.86 -11.49
C ASP A 109 -3.08 -6.78 -12.57
N VAL A 110 -3.55 -5.57 -12.28
CA VAL A 110 -3.49 -4.41 -13.18
C VAL A 110 -2.11 -3.76 -13.25
N LEU A 111 -1.17 -4.19 -12.40
CA LEU A 111 0.19 -3.64 -12.31
C LEU A 111 1.20 -4.46 -13.14
N THR A 112 0.76 -5.58 -13.71
CA THR A 112 1.59 -6.48 -14.55
C THR A 112 2.14 -5.78 -15.78
N GLU A 113 1.27 -5.20 -16.60
CA GLU A 113 1.64 -4.58 -17.88
C GLU A 113 1.77 -3.07 -17.75
N GLN A 114 2.63 -2.46 -18.58
CA GLN A 114 2.76 -1.00 -18.63
C GLN A 114 1.58 -0.38 -19.41
N THR A 115 0.47 -0.20 -18.72
CA THR A 115 -0.77 0.39 -19.26
C THR A 115 -0.98 1.82 -18.78
N GLU A 116 -1.86 2.58 -19.45
CA GLU A 116 -2.31 3.88 -18.96
C GLU A 116 -2.95 3.78 -17.57
N GLU A 117 -3.67 2.69 -17.30
CA GLU A 117 -4.26 2.39 -16.00
C GLU A 117 -3.20 2.26 -14.90
N LYS A 118 -2.14 1.49 -15.15
CA LYS A 118 -1.01 1.37 -14.22
C LYS A 118 -0.36 2.73 -13.96
N ILE A 119 -0.12 3.53 -15.00
CA ILE A 119 0.48 4.87 -14.87
C ILE A 119 -0.42 5.78 -14.03
N ALA A 120 -1.72 5.79 -14.30
CA ALA A 120 -2.69 6.61 -13.57
C ALA A 120 -2.73 6.24 -12.07
N ILE A 121 -2.78 4.94 -11.76
CA ILE A 121 -2.71 4.42 -10.39
C ILE A 121 -1.40 4.82 -9.70
N THR A 122 -0.27 4.61 -10.38
CA THR A 122 1.07 4.94 -9.86
C THR A 122 1.17 6.42 -9.51
N ASN A 123 0.67 7.29 -10.39
CA ASN A 123 0.68 8.73 -10.17
C ASN A 123 -0.29 9.14 -9.06
N LEU A 124 -1.49 8.55 -9.01
CA LEU A 124 -2.48 8.81 -7.97
C LEU A 124 -1.87 8.59 -6.57
N PHE A 125 -1.29 7.42 -6.32
CA PHE A 125 -0.70 7.13 -5.01
C PHE A 125 0.53 8.00 -4.72
N GLY A 126 1.35 8.30 -5.74
CA GLY A 126 2.45 9.24 -5.58
C GLY A 126 1.98 10.63 -5.12
N GLU A 127 0.91 11.15 -5.71
CA GLU A 127 0.32 12.43 -5.33
C GLU A 127 -0.36 12.39 -3.97
N LEU A 128 -1.08 11.30 -3.64
CA LEU A 128 -1.68 11.11 -2.32
C LEU A 128 -0.63 11.10 -1.21
N ILE A 129 0.52 10.45 -1.43
CA ILE A 129 1.64 10.42 -0.47
C ILE A 129 2.22 11.82 -0.24
N LYS A 130 2.39 12.60 -1.32
CA LYS A 130 2.92 13.96 -1.25
C LYS A 130 1.98 14.94 -0.54
N HIS A 131 0.68 14.76 -0.70
CA HIS A 131 -0.34 15.66 -0.17
C HIS A 131 -1.03 15.11 1.09
N HIS A 132 -0.51 14.04 1.70
CA HIS A 132 -1.14 13.49 2.90
C HIS A 132 -1.09 14.51 4.05
N ASN A 133 -2.18 14.58 4.82
CA ASN A 133 -2.23 15.43 6.00
C ASN A 133 -1.58 14.70 7.20
N PRO A 134 -0.42 15.13 7.70
CA PRO A 134 0.25 14.47 8.83
C PRO A 134 -0.47 14.69 10.18
N GLU A 135 -1.29 15.72 10.30
CA GLU A 135 -1.99 16.07 11.55
C GLU A 135 -3.22 15.20 11.79
N LYS A 136 -3.81 14.63 10.74
CA LYS A 136 -4.97 13.75 10.84
C LYS A 136 -4.56 12.37 11.38
N LYS A 137 -4.90 12.11 12.64
CA LYS A 137 -4.44 10.93 13.41
C LYS A 137 -5.43 9.76 13.45
N ASP A 138 -6.66 9.94 12.97
CA ASP A 138 -7.75 8.95 13.04
C ASP A 138 -7.31 7.55 12.57
N PHE A 139 -6.51 7.49 11.50
CA PHE A 139 -5.95 6.23 11.00
C PHE A 139 -5.14 5.50 12.08
N TYR A 140 -4.22 6.18 12.75
CA TYR A 140 -3.31 5.57 13.73
C TYR A 140 -4.09 5.07 14.95
N GLU A 141 -5.10 5.81 15.40
CA GLU A 141 -5.94 5.40 16.52
C GLU A 141 -6.69 4.10 16.22
N VAL A 142 -7.31 4.02 15.03
CA VAL A 142 -8.03 2.81 14.60
C VAL A 142 -7.08 1.65 14.35
N TYR A 143 -5.93 1.92 13.72
CA TYR A 143 -4.92 0.91 13.39
C TYR A 143 -4.29 0.28 14.62
N TRP A 144 -3.76 1.08 15.54
CA TRP A 144 -3.07 0.55 16.72
C TRP A 144 -4.04 -0.18 17.65
N LYS A 145 -5.27 0.31 17.80
CA LYS A 145 -6.30 -0.41 18.54
C LYS A 145 -6.61 -1.79 17.96
N MET A 146 -6.60 -1.93 16.63
CA MET A 146 -6.81 -3.22 15.95
C MET A 146 -5.61 -4.15 16.15
N VAL A 147 -4.38 -3.64 15.95
CA VAL A 147 -3.16 -4.47 16.06
C VAL A 147 -2.94 -4.95 17.49
N ASP A 148 -3.16 -4.10 18.50
CA ASP A 148 -2.98 -4.45 19.90
C ASP A 148 -3.98 -5.51 20.39
N GLN A 149 -5.17 -5.59 19.80
CA GLN A 149 -6.16 -6.64 20.11
C GLN A 149 -5.83 -8.01 19.51
N LYS A 150 -4.92 -8.04 18.52
CA LYS A 150 -4.53 -9.25 17.80
C LYS A 150 -3.17 -9.79 18.24
N ARG A 151 -2.44 -9.05 19.09
CA ARG A 151 -1.25 -9.49 19.81
C ARG A 151 -1.63 -10.24 21.09
#